data_AF-A0A1J3CI98-F1
#
_entry.id   AF-A0A1J3CI98-F1
#
_cell.length_a   1.000
_cell.length_b   1.000
_cell.length_c   1.000
_cell.angle_alpha   90.00
_cell.angle_beta   90.00
_cell.angle_gamma   90.00
#
_symmetry.space_group_name_H-M   'P 1'
#
loop_
_entity.id
_entity.type
_entity.pdbx_description
1 polymer ?
#
loop_
_entity_poly.entity_id
_entity_poly.type
_entity_poly.pdbx_seq_one_letter_code
_entity_poly.pdbx_strand_id
1 'polypeptide(L)'
;ARVGNMESAAELFESLPTKDMVAWTAMVTGFVQNAKPREAIEYFNSMEKSGTRPDEVTIAGFISASAQLGASRFADRAVEIARKSGYSP
;
A
#
# COMPACT_ATOMS: atom_id res chain seq x y z
N ALA A 1 18.26 -5.12 4.76
CA ALA A 1 17.53 -3.98 4.19
C ALA A 1 18.30 -2.71 4.56
N ARG A 2 18.66 -1.87 3.58
CA ARG A 2 19.43 -0.63 3.82
C ARG A 2 18.44 0.49 4.12
N VAL A 3 18.49 0.99 5.36
CA VAL A 3 17.85 2.25 5.79
C VAL A 3 18.38 3.36 4.87
N GLY A 4 17.52 3.90 4.01
CA GLY A 4 17.87 4.87 2.97
C GLY A 4 17.22 4.63 1.60
N ASN A 5 16.69 3.43 1.32
CA ASN A 5 16.09 3.13 0.01
C ASN A 5 14.68 3.73 -0.16
N MET A 6 13.83 3.74 0.88
CA MET A 6 12.42 4.12 0.69
C MET A 6 12.19 5.62 0.47
N GLU A 7 13.06 6.49 0.96
CA GLU A 7 12.96 7.93 0.66
C GLU A 7 13.30 8.20 -0.81
N SER A 8 14.41 7.65 -1.30
CA SER A 8 14.76 7.74 -2.72
C SER A 8 13.72 7.05 -3.63
N ALA A 9 13.16 5.91 -3.19
CA ALA A 9 12.06 5.26 -3.92
C ALA A 9 10.81 6.14 -3.98
N ALA A 10 10.48 6.84 -2.89
CA ALA A 10 9.39 7.80 -2.85
C ALA A 10 9.64 9.00 -3.77
N GLU A 11 10.84 9.58 -3.76
CA GLU A 11 11.22 10.67 -4.67
C GLU A 11 11.10 10.25 -6.13
N LEU A 12 11.61 9.07 -6.48
CA LEU A 12 11.50 8.52 -7.82
C LEU A 12 10.04 8.27 -8.20
N PHE A 13 9.27 7.68 -7.29
CA PHE A 13 7.85 7.44 -7.50
C PHE A 13 7.08 8.74 -7.76
N GLU A 14 7.34 9.79 -6.97
CA GLU A 14 6.73 11.10 -7.15
C GLU A 14 7.11 11.71 -8.51
N SER A 15 8.34 11.51 -8.96
CA SER A 15 8.80 11.97 -10.29
C SER A 15 8.19 11.23 -11.49
N LEU A 16 7.55 10.08 -11.27
CA LEU A 16 6.92 9.32 -12.36
C LEU A 16 5.74 10.12 -12.95
N PRO A 17 5.71 10.34 -14.29
CA PRO A 17 4.61 11.04 -14.96
C PRO A 17 3.30 10.25 -14.89
N THR A 18 3.39 8.92 -14.88
CA THR A 18 2.27 8.00 -14.70
C THR A 18 2.67 6.93 -13.70
N LYS A 19 1.90 6.78 -12.63
CA LYS A 19 2.10 5.79 -11.58
C LYS A 19 1.16 4.62 -11.85
N ASP A 20 1.71 3.49 -12.28
CA ASP A 20 0.93 2.29 -12.54
C ASP A 20 0.71 1.43 -11.28
N MET A 21 -0.10 0.39 -11.41
CA MET A 21 -0.42 -0.53 -10.30
C MET A 21 0.84 -1.12 -9.66
N VAL A 22 1.85 -1.47 -10.47
CA VAL A 22 3.09 -2.09 -10.00
C VAL A 22 3.90 -1.11 -9.16
N ALA A 23 4.02 0.15 -9.61
CA ALA A 23 4.70 1.20 -8.87
C ALA A 23 4.03 1.47 -7.51
N TRP A 24 2.70 1.54 -7.47
CA TRP A 24 1.96 1.66 -6.20
C TRP A 24 2.18 0.46 -5.27
N THR A 25 2.09 -0.75 -5.82
CA THR A 25 2.30 -2.01 -5.07
C THR A 25 3.70 -2.06 -4.46
N ALA A 26 4.72 -1.66 -5.22
CA ALA A 26 6.10 -1.60 -4.75
C ALA A 26 6.28 -0.62 -3.59
N MET A 27 5.64 0.56 -3.64
CA MET A 27 5.70 1.52 -2.54
C MET A 27 5.02 1.00 -1.28
N VAL A 28 3.79 0.48 -1.39
CA VAL A 28 3.04 -0.05 -0.24
C VAL A 28 3.79 -1.20 0.42
N THR A 29 4.22 -2.20 -0.35
CA THR A 29 4.96 -3.35 0.17
C THR A 29 6.33 -2.97 0.72
N GLY A 30 7.03 -2.05 0.04
CA GLY A 30 8.31 -1.52 0.48
C GLY A 30 8.22 -0.84 1.86
N PHE A 31 7.21 0.00 2.08
CA PHE A 31 6.98 0.63 3.38
C PHE A 31 6.62 -0.39 4.48
N VAL A 32 5.78 -1.39 4.17
CA VAL A 32 5.46 -2.49 5.11
C VAL A 32 6.71 -3.24 5.54
N GLN A 33 7.58 -3.59 4.59
CA GLN A 33 8.82 -4.34 4.86
C GLN A 33 9.85 -3.52 5.64
N ASN A 34 9.79 -2.19 5.55
CA ASN A 34 10.69 -1.29 6.28
C ASN A 34 10.09 -0.79 7.60
N ALA A 35 9.05 -1.46 8.13
CA ALA A 35 8.37 -1.09 9.38
C ALA A 35 7.89 0.37 9.40
N LYS A 36 7.46 0.86 8.24
CA LYS A 36 6.85 2.19 8.02
C LYS A 36 5.37 2.04 7.66
N PRO A 37 4.53 1.48 8.55
CA PRO A 37 3.15 1.12 8.21
C PRO A 37 2.23 2.33 7.98
N ARG A 38 2.55 3.51 8.51
CA ARG A 38 1.74 4.73 8.27
C ARG A 38 1.88 5.17 6.83
N GLU A 39 3.11 5.24 6.34
CA GLU A 39 3.44 5.59 4.97
C GLU A 39 2.86 4.55 3.99
N ALA A 40 2.91 3.25 4.33
CA ALA A 40 2.26 2.22 3.53
C ALA A 40 0.75 2.47 3.36
N ILE A 41 0.06 2.84 4.45
CA ILE A 41 -1.38 3.16 4.43
C ILE A 41 -1.65 4.44 3.64
N GLU A 42 -0.82 5.46 3.77
CA GLU A 42 -0.94 6.72 3.02
C GLU A 42 -0.83 6.47 1.51
N TYR A 43 0.17 5.70 1.08
CA TYR A 43 0.35 5.34 -0.33
C TYR A 43 -0.80 4.48 -0.85
N PHE A 44 -1.30 3.54 -0.05
CA PHE A 44 -2.49 2.76 -0.42
C PHE A 44 -3.72 3.66 -0.63
N ASN A 45 -3.97 4.61 0.28
CA ASN A 45 -5.08 5.55 0.14
C ASN A 45 -4.91 6.44 -1.11
N SER A 46 -3.68 6.85 -1.42
CA SER A 46 -3.39 7.63 -2.64
C SER A 46 -3.58 6.82 -3.91
N MET A 47 -3.24 5.52 -3.90
CA MET A 47 -3.55 4.59 -4.98
C MET A 47 -5.05 4.54 -5.25
N GLU A 48 -5.88 4.35 -4.21
CA GLU A 48 -7.35 4.33 -4.36
C GLU A 48 -7.88 5.66 -4.92
N LYS A 49 -7.38 6.79 -4.41
CA LYS A 49 -7.76 8.14 -4.89
C LYS A 49 -7.36 8.39 -6.34
N SER A 50 -6.28 7.77 -6.81
CA SER A 50 -5.85 7.85 -8.22
C SER A 50 -6.75 7.07 -9.17
N GLY A 51 -7.70 6.28 -8.65
CA GLY A 51 -8.52 5.36 -9.44
C GLY A 51 -7.79 4.07 -9.83
N THR A 52 -6.54 3.90 -9.40
CA THR A 52 -5.79 2.67 -9.61
C THR A 52 -6.29 1.60 -8.64
N ARG A 53 -6.73 0.46 -9.19
CA ARG A 53 -7.28 -0.62 -8.39
C ARG A 53 -6.16 -1.40 -7.69
N PRO A 54 -6.20 -1.55 -6.35
CA PRO A 54 -5.26 -2.41 -5.62
C PRO A 54 -5.34 -3.86 -6.11
N ASP A 55 -4.20 -4.52 -6.19
CA ASP A 55 -4.11 -5.97 -6.38
C ASP A 55 -4.06 -6.70 -5.02
N GLU A 56 -4.06 -8.03 -5.06
CA GLU A 56 -4.02 -8.88 -3.86
C GLU A 56 -2.80 -8.58 -2.98
N VAL A 57 -1.65 -8.35 -3.61
CA VAL A 57 -0.38 -8.07 -2.92
C VAL A 57 -0.48 -6.74 -2.17
N THR A 58 -1.06 -5.72 -2.81
CA THR A 58 -1.27 -4.40 -2.22
C THR A 58 -2.25 -4.46 -1.05
N ILE A 59 -3.34 -5.23 -1.17
CA ILE A 59 -4.32 -5.44 -0.09
C ILE A 59 -3.66 -6.19 1.08
N ALA A 60 -2.88 -7.24 0.82
CA ALA A 60 -2.14 -7.95 1.86
C ALA A 60 -1.13 -7.03 2.57
N GLY A 61 -0.43 -6.17 1.82
CA GLY A 61 0.44 -5.14 2.37
C GLY A 61 -0.29 -4.19 3.30
N PHE A 62 -1.47 -3.71 2.90
CA PHE A 62 -2.32 -2.83 3.71
C PHE A 62 -2.80 -3.49 5.01
N ILE A 63 -3.22 -4.76 4.96
CA ILE A 63 -3.60 -5.54 6.15
C ILE A 63 -2.40 -5.67 7.10
N SER A 64 -1.23 -6.00 6.56
CA SER A 64 0.01 -6.12 7.36
C SER A 64 0.40 -4.80 8.01
N ALA A 65 0.38 -3.68 7.27
CA ALA A 65 0.64 -2.35 7.82
C ALA A 65 -0.34 -2.01 8.96
N SER A 66 -1.61 -2.33 8.75
CA SER A 66 -2.67 -2.09 9.73
C SER A 66 -2.49 -2.89 11.02
N ALA A 67 -2.09 -4.16 10.90
CA ALA A 67 -1.76 -5.02 12.01
C ALA A 67 -0.53 -4.49 12.79
N GLN A 68 0.51 -4.02 12.08
CA GLN A 68 1.70 -3.41 12.70
C GLN A 68 1.35 -2.14 13.49
N LEU A 69 0.31 -1.40 13.10
CA LEU A 69 -0.17 -0.21 13.83
C LEU A 69 -1.13 -0.53 14.99
N GLY A 70 -1.46 -1.81 15.21
CA GLY A 70 -2.45 -2.21 16.21
C GLY A 70 -3.86 -1.69 15.92
N ALA A 71 -4.13 -1.27 14.68
CA ALA A 71 -5.37 -0.62 14.30
C ALA A 71 -6.32 -1.63 13.65
N SER A 72 -7.04 -2.41 14.47
CA SER A 72 -7.94 -3.46 13.99
C SER A 72 -9.04 -2.95 13.04
N ARG A 73 -9.40 -1.65 13.14
CA ARG A 73 -10.39 -0.98 12.27
C ARG A 73 -10.05 -1.00 10.77
N PHE A 74 -8.79 -1.18 10.41
CA PHE A 74 -8.42 -1.23 8.99
C PHE A 74 -8.59 -2.64 8.39
N ALA A 75 -8.73 -3.68 9.22
CA ALA A 75 -9.03 -5.04 8.74
C ALA A 75 -10.41 -5.09 8.06
N ASP A 76 -11.43 -4.46 8.65
CA ASP A 76 -12.78 -4.37 8.07
C ASP A 76 -12.76 -3.66 6.71
N ARG A 77 -11.97 -2.59 6.60
CA ARG A 77 -11.78 -1.84 5.35
C ARG A 77 -11.07 -2.68 4.29
N ALA A 78 -10.06 -3.47 4.67
CA ALA A 78 -9.36 -4.34 3.75
C ALA A 78 -10.28 -5.43 3.16
N VAL A 79 -11.17 -6.00 3.98
CA VAL A 79 -12.19 -6.96 3.54
C VAL A 79 -13.17 -6.32 2.55
N GLU A 80 -13.61 -5.10 2.84
CA GLU A 80 -14.50 -4.35 1.93
C GLU A 80 -13.83 -4.08 0.57
N ILE A 81 -12.54 -3.72 0.58
CA ILE A 81 -11.77 -3.46 -0.63
C ILE A 81 -11.52 -4.73 -1.43
N ALA A 82 -11.20 -5.85 -0.77
CA ALA A 82 -11.09 -7.16 -1.41
C ALA A 82 -12.40 -7.53 -2.12
N ARG A 83 -13.54 -7.33 -1.45
CA ARG A 83 -14.87 -7.61 -2.03
C ARG A 83 -15.19 -6.71 -3.24
N LYS A 84 -14.90 -5.41 -3.15
CA LYS A 84 -15.02 -4.47 -4.30
C LYS A 84 -14.06 -4.82 -5.43
N SER A 85 -12.95 -5.47 -5.09
CA SER A 85 -11.97 -5.96 -6.05
C SER A 85 -12.38 -7.29 -6.71
N GLY A 86 -13.62 -7.77 -6.48
CA GLY A 86 -14.12 -9.02 -7.05
C GLY A 86 -13.56 -10.25 -6.34
N TYR A 87 -12.91 -10.06 -5.19
CA TYR A 87 -12.35 -11.12 -4.37
C TYR A 87 -13.41 -11.59 -3.37
N SER A 88 -13.81 -12.85 -3.47
CA SER A 88 -14.51 -13.53 -2.38
C SER A 88 -13.47 -14.29 -1.57
N PRO A 89 -13.42 -14.16 -0.23
CA PRO A 89 -12.59 -15.03 0.58
C PRO A 89 -13.03 -16.49 0.46
#